data_AF-A0A0C2W5H2-F1
#
_entry.id   AF-A0A0C2W5H2-F1
#
_cell.length_a   1.000
_cell.length_b   1.000
_cell.length_c   1.000
_cell.angle_alpha   90.00
_cell.angle_beta   90.00
_cell.angle_gamma   90.00
#
_symmetry.space_group_name_H-M   'P 1'
#
loop_
_entity.id
_entity.type
_entity.pdbx_description
1 polymer ?
#
loop_
_entity_poly.entity_id
_entity_poly.type
_entity_poly.pdbx_seq_one_letter_code
_entity_poly.pdbx_strand_id
1 'polypeptide(L)'
;MFFQPVATIADRYTRSMLECLVGYPLYEPEPFSQHSTKYLCDGINVGDVGFVRDDGTFDFLFNICPPQNDSINPPNLPNGFSLETSENSETREMRPLSPKTCLLPRTVTKMESDEYICKGPDGAILVLPEGAIQYDAIYRGLFEELAKRHGVEWYKYTKSRGRSISNGSLYLVTSFTKSTQWGIAVF
;
A
#
# COMPACT_ATOMS: atom_id res chain seq x y z
N MET A 1 3.53 32.92 7.92
CA MET A 1 2.31 32.27 8.41
C MET A 1 2.13 31.00 7.59
N PHE A 2 2.57 29.86 8.11
CA PHE A 2 2.36 28.58 7.43
C PHE A 2 1.01 28.06 7.90
N PHE A 3 0.04 27.99 6.99
CA PHE A 3 -1.18 27.22 7.25
C PHE A 3 -0.75 25.77 7.45
N GLN A 4 -1.05 25.18 8.61
CA GLN A 4 -1.07 23.72 8.71
C GLN A 4 -2.09 23.25 7.65
N PRO A 5 -1.69 22.39 6.69
CA PRO A 5 -2.65 21.84 5.76
C PRO A 5 -3.74 21.13 6.55
N VAL A 6 -5.00 21.41 6.24
CA VAL A 6 -6.10 20.58 6.72
C VAL A 6 -5.82 19.18 6.18
N ALA A 7 -5.64 18.20 7.08
CA ALA A 7 -5.42 16.81 6.68
C ALA A 7 -6.51 16.35 5.71
N THR A 8 -6.12 15.73 4.60
CA THR A 8 -7.07 15.24 3.59
C THR A 8 -7.95 14.14 4.20
N ILE A 9 -9.08 13.82 3.55
CA ILE A 9 -9.91 12.69 3.98
C ILE A 9 -9.14 11.37 3.93
N ALA A 10 -8.26 11.21 2.93
CA ALA A 10 -7.35 10.07 2.82
C ALA A 10 -6.38 10.01 4.00
N ASP A 11 -5.78 11.14 4.40
CA ASP A 11 -4.89 11.20 5.57
C ASP A 11 -5.63 10.80 6.86
N ARG A 12 -6.87 11.26 7.05
CA ARG A 12 -7.67 10.90 8.23
C ARG A 12 -8.01 9.43 8.25
N TYR A 13 -8.43 8.89 7.11
CA TYR A 13 -8.68 7.46 6.95
C TYR A 13 -7.43 6.66 7.30
N THR A 14 -6.29 6.99 6.69
CA THR A 14 -5.05 6.26 6.86
C THR A 14 -4.57 6.30 8.31
N ARG A 15 -4.51 7.49 8.93
CA ARG A 15 -4.09 7.62 10.34
C ARG A 15 -4.98 6.83 11.29
N SER A 16 -6.30 6.90 11.10
CA SER A 16 -7.25 6.16 11.93
C SER A 16 -7.05 4.66 11.77
N MET A 17 -6.99 4.16 10.54
CA MET A 17 -6.90 2.72 10.25
C MET A 17 -5.53 2.11 10.59
N LEU A 18 -4.46 2.91 10.73
CA LEU A 18 -3.16 2.42 11.22
C LEU A 18 -3.24 1.85 12.65
N GLU A 19 -4.21 2.27 13.47
CA GLU A 19 -4.45 1.70 14.80
C GLU A 19 -4.86 0.22 14.76
N CYS A 20 -5.38 -0.26 13.64
CA CYS A 20 -5.78 -1.66 13.46
C CYS A 20 -4.59 -2.61 13.29
N LEU A 21 -3.38 -2.08 12.99
CA LEU A 21 -2.14 -2.85 12.85
C LEU A 21 -2.18 -3.99 11.81
N VAL A 22 -2.94 -3.80 10.72
CA VAL A 22 -3.11 -4.79 9.63
C VAL A 22 -2.31 -4.45 8.35
N GLY A 23 -1.35 -3.53 8.46
CA GLY A 23 -0.59 -2.98 7.33
C GLY A 23 -0.89 -1.50 7.08
N TYR A 24 -0.43 -0.97 5.96
CA TYR A 24 -0.69 0.42 5.57
C TYR A 24 -2.04 0.51 4.81
N PRO A 25 -3.03 1.24 5.35
CA PRO A 25 -4.35 1.37 4.73
C PRO A 25 -4.34 2.39 3.57
N LEU A 26 -4.90 1.99 2.43
CA LEU A 26 -5.12 2.87 1.28
C LEU A 26 -6.58 3.36 1.26
N TYR A 27 -6.77 4.66 1.11
CA TYR A 27 -8.09 5.27 0.95
C TYR A 27 -8.64 5.01 -0.46
N GLU A 28 -7.78 5.06 -1.48
CA GLU A 28 -8.09 4.66 -2.85
C GLU A 28 -7.27 3.41 -3.20
N PRO A 29 -7.83 2.20 -3.00
CA PRO A 29 -7.10 0.96 -3.24
C PRO A 29 -7.08 0.56 -4.72
N GLU A 30 -7.80 1.26 -5.61
CA GLU A 30 -7.75 0.97 -7.04
C GLU A 30 -6.31 1.12 -7.59
N PRO A 31 -5.80 0.11 -8.33
CA PRO A 31 -4.46 0.16 -8.89
C PRO A 31 -4.25 1.34 -9.83
N PHE A 32 -3.12 2.02 -9.68
CA PHE A 32 -2.71 3.10 -10.57
C PHE A 32 -1.33 2.85 -11.14
N SER A 33 -1.23 2.89 -12.48
CA SER A 33 0.05 2.85 -13.20
C SER A 33 -0.04 3.64 -14.50
N GLN A 34 1.01 4.39 -14.81
CA GLN A 34 1.14 5.12 -16.09
C GLN A 34 1.81 4.28 -17.19
N HIS A 35 2.34 3.10 -16.86
CA HIS A 35 3.25 2.36 -17.72
C HIS A 35 2.78 0.94 -18.04
N SER A 36 1.90 0.36 -17.21
CA SER A 36 1.50 -1.02 -17.36
C SER A 36 0.00 -1.18 -17.20
N THR A 37 -0.67 -1.57 -18.28
CA THR A 37 -2.07 -2.01 -18.26
C THR A 37 -2.22 -3.32 -17.49
N LYS A 38 -1.21 -4.20 -17.57
CA LYS A 38 -1.15 -5.43 -16.77
C LYS A 38 -1.18 -5.13 -15.26
N TYR A 39 -0.48 -4.09 -14.82
CA TYR A 39 -0.50 -3.68 -13.41
C TYR A 39 -1.90 -3.24 -12.94
N LEU A 40 -2.72 -2.66 -13.82
CA LEU A 40 -4.09 -2.28 -13.47
C LEU A 40 -4.97 -3.51 -13.17
N CYS A 41 -4.67 -4.67 -13.75
CA CYS A 41 -5.34 -5.93 -13.45
C CYS A 41 -4.80 -6.60 -12.17
N ASP A 42 -3.47 -6.58 -11.99
CA ASP A 42 -2.82 -7.35 -10.93
C ASP A 42 -2.81 -6.59 -9.58
N GLY A 43 -2.79 -5.26 -9.63
CA GLY A 43 -2.69 -4.38 -8.47
C GLY A 43 -1.36 -4.46 -7.73
N ILE A 44 -1.35 -3.99 -6.48
CA ILE A 44 -0.17 -3.94 -5.64
C ILE A 44 0.35 -5.35 -5.34
N ASN A 45 1.65 -5.57 -5.48
CA ASN A 45 2.30 -6.84 -5.19
C ASN A 45 3.58 -6.66 -4.37
N VAL A 46 4.08 -7.77 -3.80
CA VAL A 46 5.39 -7.81 -3.14
C VAL A 46 6.48 -7.36 -4.12
N GLY A 47 7.37 -6.49 -3.64
CA GLY A 47 8.44 -5.88 -4.43
C GLY A 47 8.09 -4.54 -5.06
N ASP A 48 6.82 -4.12 -5.04
CA ASP A 48 6.45 -2.81 -5.57
C ASP A 48 7.13 -1.70 -4.77
N VAL A 49 7.73 -0.77 -5.51
CA VAL A 49 8.23 0.51 -5.02
C VAL A 49 7.31 1.60 -5.53
N GLY A 50 6.85 2.44 -4.62
CA GLY A 50 5.91 3.50 -4.93
C GLY A 50 5.75 4.48 -3.78
N PHE A 51 4.76 5.36 -3.89
CA PHE A 51 4.38 6.28 -2.82
C PHE A 51 2.87 6.48 -2.81
N VAL A 52 2.34 6.87 -1.66
CA VAL A 52 0.91 7.20 -1.52
C VAL A 52 0.72 8.68 -1.81
N ARG A 53 -0.22 8.99 -2.68
CA ARG A 53 -0.58 10.35 -3.10
C ARG A 53 -1.54 10.98 -2.09
N ASP A 54 -1.73 12.30 -2.19
CA ASP A 54 -2.63 13.06 -1.29
C ASP A 54 -4.11 12.59 -1.37
N ASP A 55 -4.50 12.00 -2.50
CA ASP A 55 -5.81 11.37 -2.72
C ASP A 55 -5.93 9.95 -2.13
N GLY A 56 -4.83 9.40 -1.60
CA GLY A 56 -4.79 8.06 -0.99
C GLY A 56 -4.48 6.92 -1.96
N THR A 57 -4.23 7.21 -3.24
CA THR A 57 -3.85 6.22 -4.25
C THR A 57 -2.37 5.86 -4.12
N PHE A 58 -2.04 4.59 -4.33
CA PHE A 58 -0.66 4.15 -4.45
C PHE A 58 -0.13 4.36 -5.90
N ASP A 59 0.84 5.27 -6.06
CA ASP A 59 1.51 5.55 -7.34
C ASP A 59 2.67 4.56 -7.52
N PHE A 60 2.42 3.52 -8.32
CA PHE A 60 3.41 2.50 -8.66
C PHE A 60 4.54 3.07 -9.53
N LEU A 61 5.79 2.79 -9.16
CA LEU A 61 6.97 3.19 -9.93
C LEU A 61 7.58 2.00 -10.67
N PHE A 62 7.91 0.94 -9.93
CA PHE A 62 8.51 -0.29 -10.43
C PHE A 62 8.44 -1.38 -9.35
N ASN A 63 8.70 -2.63 -9.72
CA ASN A 63 8.79 -3.79 -8.85
C ASN A 63 10.24 -4.34 -8.87
N ILE A 64 10.79 -4.64 -7.70
CA ILE A 64 12.17 -5.13 -7.54
C ILE A 64 12.31 -6.66 -7.67
N CYS A 65 11.20 -7.40 -7.67
CA CYS A 65 11.22 -8.83 -7.90
C CYS A 65 11.52 -9.09 -9.39
N PRO A 66 12.25 -10.17 -9.72
CA PRO A 66 12.50 -10.51 -11.11
C PRO A 66 11.18 -10.71 -11.86
N PRO A 67 11.08 -10.26 -13.11
CA PRO A 67 9.87 -10.45 -13.89
C PRO A 67 9.62 -11.96 -14.08
N GLN A 68 8.49 -12.46 -13.59
CA GLN A 68 8.07 -13.84 -13.88
C GLN A 68 7.48 -13.97 -15.31
N ASN A 69 7.11 -12.85 -15.96
CA ASN A 69 6.49 -12.74 -17.29
C ASN A 69 6.70 -11.31 -17.88
N ASP A 70 5.87 -10.86 -18.84
CA ASP A 70 5.82 -9.47 -19.37
C ASP A 70 6.07 -8.42 -18.30
N SER A 71 7.11 -7.61 -18.51
CA SER A 71 7.58 -6.64 -17.53
C SER A 71 6.53 -5.56 -17.28
N ILE A 72 6.08 -5.44 -16.02
CA ILE A 72 5.28 -4.30 -15.54
C ILE A 72 6.12 -3.04 -15.32
N ASN A 73 7.45 -3.21 -15.30
CA ASN A 73 8.39 -2.15 -15.03
C ASN A 73 8.60 -1.23 -16.23
N PRO A 74 8.80 0.09 -15.99
CA PRO A 74 9.18 1.01 -17.05
C PRO A 74 10.57 0.65 -17.62
N PRO A 75 10.87 1.02 -18.88
CA PRO A 75 12.09 0.62 -19.56
C PRO A 75 13.38 1.25 -18.99
N ASN A 76 13.26 2.39 -18.32
CA ASN A 76 14.39 3.12 -17.75
C ASN A 76 14.35 2.99 -16.22
N LEU A 77 15.24 2.16 -15.67
CA LEU A 77 15.35 1.92 -14.23
C LEU A 77 16.79 2.11 -13.73
N PRO A 78 16.98 2.38 -12.42
CA PRO A 78 18.30 2.40 -11.79
C PRO A 78 19.00 1.04 -11.94
N ASN A 79 20.34 1.01 -11.96
CA ASN A 79 21.08 -0.26 -11.99
C ASN A 79 20.96 -1.00 -10.64
N GLY A 80 21.03 -2.34 -10.67
CA GLY A 80 21.02 -3.16 -9.45
C GLY A 80 19.72 -3.07 -8.66
N PHE A 81 18.62 -2.64 -9.29
CA PHE A 81 17.35 -2.37 -8.61
C PHE A 81 16.60 -3.63 -8.17
N SER A 82 16.99 -4.81 -8.65
CA SER A 82 16.23 -6.05 -8.48
C SER A 82 16.89 -7.06 -7.56
N LEU A 83 16.08 -7.98 -7.02
CA LEU A 83 16.56 -9.21 -6.41
C LEU A 83 17.25 -10.10 -7.45
N GLU A 84 18.18 -10.93 -6.99
CA GLU A 84 19.03 -11.75 -7.86
C GLU A 84 18.30 -12.94 -8.50
N THR A 85 17.36 -13.56 -7.79
CA THR A 85 16.67 -14.77 -8.22
C THR A 85 15.18 -14.73 -7.88
N SER A 86 14.37 -15.51 -8.60
CA SER A 86 12.92 -15.61 -8.32
C SER A 86 12.64 -16.25 -6.96
N GLU A 87 13.52 -17.15 -6.49
CA GLU A 87 13.45 -17.77 -5.16
C GLU A 87 13.50 -16.71 -4.05
N ASN A 88 14.31 -15.66 -4.23
CA ASN A 88 14.41 -14.54 -3.29
C ASN A 88 13.12 -13.68 -3.23
N SER A 89 12.22 -13.84 -4.20
CA SER A 89 10.93 -13.14 -4.27
C SER A 89 9.73 -14.01 -3.87
N GLU A 90 9.97 -15.20 -3.30
CA GLU A 90 8.89 -16.08 -2.88
C GLU A 90 7.95 -15.42 -1.86
N THR A 91 6.66 -15.64 -2.08
CA THR A 91 5.60 -15.17 -1.21
C THR A 91 4.85 -16.34 -0.58
N ARG A 92 4.39 -16.15 0.63
CA ARG A 92 3.54 -17.09 1.35
C ARG A 92 2.14 -16.51 1.50
N GLU A 93 1.13 -17.35 1.28
CA GLU A 93 -0.24 -17.02 1.66
C GLU A 93 -0.38 -17.07 3.19
N MET A 94 -0.87 -15.97 3.75
CA MET A 94 -1.20 -15.84 5.17
C MET A 94 -2.63 -16.29 5.43
N ARG A 95 -3.05 -16.34 6.69
CA ARG A 95 -4.45 -16.62 7.02
C ARG A 95 -5.35 -15.53 6.40
N PRO A 96 -6.32 -15.88 5.55
CA PRO A 96 -7.21 -14.90 4.95
C PRO A 96 -8.11 -14.25 6.00
N LEU A 97 -8.57 -13.03 5.70
CA LEU A 97 -9.63 -12.37 6.46
C LEU A 97 -10.96 -12.97 6.03
N SER A 98 -11.77 -13.41 6.99
CA SER A 98 -13.06 -14.04 6.71
C SER A 98 -14.05 -13.06 6.07
N PRO A 99 -15.04 -13.53 5.31
CA PRO A 99 -16.18 -12.72 4.90
C PRO A 99 -16.80 -11.97 6.07
N LYS A 100 -17.33 -10.77 5.78
CA LYS A 100 -17.95 -9.84 6.74
C LYS A 100 -16.98 -9.33 7.82
N THR A 101 -15.67 -9.33 7.53
CA THR A 101 -14.69 -8.69 8.41
C THR A 101 -14.95 -7.19 8.45
N CYS A 102 -14.94 -6.61 9.65
CA CYS A 102 -15.03 -5.18 9.87
C CYS A 102 -13.87 -4.75 10.76
N LEU A 103 -13.01 -3.88 10.22
CA LEU A 103 -11.84 -3.34 10.92
C LEU A 103 -12.19 -1.96 11.43
N LEU A 104 -12.05 -1.79 12.74
CA LEU A 104 -12.42 -0.58 13.47
C LEU A 104 -11.26 -0.14 14.35
N PRO A 105 -10.84 1.14 14.28
CA PRO A 105 -9.89 1.70 15.23
C PRO A 105 -10.53 1.78 16.62
N ARG A 106 -9.71 1.99 17.65
CA ARG A 106 -10.19 1.96 19.04
C ARG A 106 -11.23 3.03 19.34
N THR A 107 -11.23 4.11 18.56
CA THR A 107 -12.16 5.24 18.69
C THR A 107 -13.55 4.94 18.14
N VAL A 108 -13.73 3.88 17.36
CA VAL A 108 -14.99 3.54 16.69
C VAL A 108 -15.58 2.26 17.28
N THR A 109 -16.86 2.33 17.66
CA THR A 109 -17.63 1.18 18.14
C THR A 109 -18.79 0.90 17.20
N LYS A 110 -18.97 -0.37 16.81
CA LYS A 110 -20.15 -0.82 16.09
C LYS A 110 -21.28 -1.14 17.08
N MET A 111 -22.46 -0.59 16.82
CA MET A 111 -23.69 -0.82 17.58
C MET A 111 -24.50 -1.98 16.98
N GLU A 112 -25.51 -2.47 17.70
CA GLU A 112 -26.35 -3.61 17.27
C GLU A 112 -27.17 -3.33 16.00
N SER A 113 -27.41 -2.05 15.68
CA SER A 113 -28.22 -1.54 14.56
C SER A 113 -27.44 -1.30 13.25
N ASP A 114 -26.22 -1.85 13.10
CA ASP A 114 -25.26 -1.48 12.04
C ASP A 114 -24.88 0.03 12.04
N GLU A 115 -25.16 0.72 13.14
CA GLU A 115 -24.71 2.09 13.40
C GLU A 115 -23.29 2.08 13.99
N TYR A 116 -22.56 3.18 13.76
CA TYR A 116 -21.20 3.34 14.25
C TYR A 116 -21.08 4.64 15.03
N ILE A 117 -20.41 4.56 16.18
CA ILE A 117 -20.14 5.73 17.04
C ILE A 117 -18.63 5.93 17.10
N CYS A 118 -18.17 7.09 16.66
CA CYS A 118 -16.81 7.56 16.89
C CYS A 118 -16.77 8.42 18.16
N LYS A 119 -15.91 8.06 19.12
CA LYS A 119 -15.68 8.83 20.36
C LYS A 119 -14.39 9.66 20.31
N GLY A 120 -13.67 9.61 19.19
CA GLY A 120 -12.42 10.34 18.96
C GLY A 120 -12.62 11.59 18.09
N PRO A 121 -11.55 12.38 17.89
CA PRO A 121 -11.57 13.52 16.97
C PRO A 121 -11.62 13.08 15.50
N ASP A 122 -11.09 11.90 15.19
CA ASP A 122 -11.11 11.26 13.87
C ASP A 122 -11.51 9.77 14.06
N GLY A 123 -12.10 9.18 13.03
CA GLY A 123 -12.42 7.75 12.98
C GLY A 123 -12.53 7.26 11.55
N ALA A 124 -12.37 5.95 11.37
CA ALA A 124 -12.55 5.30 10.08
C ALA A 124 -13.10 3.89 10.25
N ILE A 125 -13.64 3.34 9.17
CA ILE A 125 -14.17 1.99 9.10
C ILE A 125 -13.67 1.37 7.79
N LEU A 126 -13.28 0.11 7.84
CA LEU A 126 -13.12 -0.74 6.67
C LEU A 126 -13.97 -1.99 6.82
N VAL A 127 -14.93 -2.18 5.93
CA VAL A 127 -15.70 -3.42 5.80
C VAL A 127 -15.22 -4.22 4.61
N LEU A 128 -15.11 -5.54 4.79
CA LEU A 128 -14.71 -6.51 3.77
C LEU A 128 -15.82 -7.57 3.67
N PRO A 129 -16.90 -7.33 2.89
CA PRO A 129 -18.03 -8.25 2.78
C PRO A 129 -17.62 -9.66 2.38
N GLU A 130 -16.72 -9.79 1.41
CA GLU A 130 -16.20 -11.07 0.90
C GLU A 130 -14.87 -11.48 1.56
N GLY A 131 -14.41 -10.73 2.57
CA GLY A 131 -13.14 -10.97 3.23
C GLY A 131 -11.95 -10.50 2.38
N ALA A 132 -10.77 -11.04 2.65
CA ALA A 132 -9.57 -10.70 1.89
C ALA A 132 -8.52 -11.81 1.94
N ILE A 133 -7.71 -11.88 0.88
CA ILE A 133 -6.50 -12.70 0.84
C ILE A 133 -5.30 -11.87 1.28
N GLN A 134 -4.34 -12.54 1.91
CA GLN A 134 -3.14 -11.89 2.43
C GLN A 134 -1.91 -12.68 2.01
N TYR A 135 -0.90 -11.96 1.50
CA TYR A 135 0.38 -12.54 1.13
C TYR A 135 1.51 -11.74 1.73
N ASP A 136 2.60 -12.43 2.07
CA ASP A 136 3.83 -11.80 2.50
C ASP A 136 5.08 -12.40 1.87
N ALA A 137 6.12 -11.58 1.76
CA ALA A 137 7.44 -12.02 1.35
C ALA A 137 8.02 -12.95 2.42
N ILE A 138 8.54 -14.11 2.01
CA ILE A 138 9.21 -15.05 2.91
C ILE A 138 10.54 -14.45 3.40
N TYR A 139 11.31 -13.86 2.49
CA TYR A 139 12.66 -13.37 2.75
C TYR A 139 12.72 -11.85 2.91
N ARG A 140 11.91 -11.28 3.82
CA ARG A 140 11.82 -9.81 4.04
C ARG A 140 13.17 -9.11 4.25
N GLY A 141 14.15 -9.80 4.84
CA GLY A 141 15.51 -9.26 5.03
C GLY A 141 16.18 -8.85 3.72
N LEU A 142 15.97 -9.59 2.62
CA LEU A 142 16.56 -9.26 1.32
C LEU A 142 15.96 -7.98 0.73
N PHE A 143 14.66 -7.78 0.92
CA PHE A 143 13.95 -6.55 0.53
C PHE A 143 14.50 -5.35 1.32
N GLU A 144 14.70 -5.52 2.63
CA GLU A 144 15.26 -4.48 3.49
C GLU A 144 16.70 -4.12 3.11
N GLU A 145 17.55 -5.12 2.81
CA GLU A 145 18.93 -4.89 2.37
C GLU A 145 18.99 -4.12 1.05
N LEU A 146 18.14 -4.46 0.07
CA LEU A 146 18.03 -3.71 -1.18
C LEU A 146 17.54 -2.28 -0.93
N ALA A 147 16.52 -2.09 -0.10
CA ALA A 147 16.02 -0.76 0.25
C ALA A 147 17.09 0.11 0.93
N LYS A 148 17.90 -0.48 1.84
CA LYS A 148 19.02 0.24 2.47
C LYS A 148 20.10 0.62 1.46
N ARG A 149 20.40 -0.27 0.52
CA ARG A 149 21.45 -0.06 -0.49
C ARG A 149 21.03 0.98 -1.54
N HIS A 150 19.78 0.94 -1.99
CA HIS A 150 19.31 1.69 -3.17
C HIS A 150 18.25 2.76 -2.89
N GLY A 151 17.74 2.89 -1.66
CA GLY A 151 16.63 3.80 -1.35
C GLY A 151 16.88 5.26 -1.76
N VAL A 152 18.12 5.74 -1.63
CA VAL A 152 18.51 7.08 -2.09
C VAL A 152 18.43 7.20 -3.63
N GLU A 153 18.82 6.15 -4.36
CA GLU A 153 18.75 6.11 -5.82
C GLU A 153 17.29 6.05 -6.30
N TRP A 154 16.45 5.25 -5.63
CA TRP A 154 15.01 5.17 -5.90
C TRP A 154 14.32 6.51 -5.67
N TYR A 155 14.70 7.24 -4.61
CA TYR A 155 14.21 8.59 -4.36
C TYR A 155 14.62 9.58 -5.47
N LYS A 156 15.90 9.57 -5.86
CA LYS A 156 16.40 10.41 -6.96
C LYS A 156 15.72 10.09 -8.30
N TYR A 157 15.50 8.81 -8.58
CA TYR A 157 14.76 8.34 -9.75
C TYR A 157 13.32 8.89 -9.74
N THR A 158 12.63 8.78 -8.60
CA THR A 158 11.26 9.29 -8.48
C THR A 158 11.19 10.79 -8.76
N LYS A 159 12.14 11.57 -8.23
CA LYS A 159 12.25 13.01 -8.49
C LYS A 159 12.57 13.33 -9.95
N SER A 160 13.45 12.58 -10.61
CA SER A 160 13.79 12.81 -12.02
C SER A 160 12.63 12.52 -12.98
N ARG A 161 11.65 11.72 -12.55
CA ARG A 161 10.37 11.49 -13.25
C ARG A 161 9.35 12.62 -13.02
N GLY A 162 9.73 13.71 -12.36
CA GLY A 162 8.87 14.86 -12.09
C GLY A 162 7.86 14.65 -10.95
N ARG A 163 8.01 13.58 -10.16
CA ARG A 163 7.15 13.34 -8.99
C ARG A 163 7.61 14.18 -7.80
N SER A 164 6.70 14.93 -7.20
CA SER A 164 6.97 15.70 -6.00
C SER A 164 6.67 14.88 -4.75
N ILE A 165 7.69 14.19 -4.23
CA ILE A 165 7.57 13.37 -3.01
C ILE A 165 8.39 13.92 -1.83
N SER A 166 7.94 13.69 -0.60
CA SER A 166 8.67 14.06 0.61
C SER A 166 9.73 13.01 0.95
N ASN A 167 10.80 13.41 1.66
CA ASN A 167 11.76 12.43 2.16
C ASN A 167 11.06 11.43 3.08
N GLY A 168 11.32 10.13 2.88
CA GLY A 168 10.71 9.07 3.67
C GLY A 168 9.30 8.66 3.23
N SER A 169 8.77 9.18 2.12
CA SER A 169 7.43 8.79 1.62
C SER A 169 7.45 7.66 0.59
N LEU A 170 8.63 7.08 0.29
CA LEU A 170 8.72 5.89 -0.55
C LEU A 170 8.41 4.65 0.28
N TYR A 171 7.63 3.76 -0.30
CA TYR A 171 7.31 2.45 0.25
C TYR A 171 7.92 1.37 -0.63
N LEU A 172 8.46 0.35 0.02
CA LEU A 172 8.74 -0.96 -0.58
C LEU A 172 7.74 -1.96 -0.01
N VAL A 173 6.94 -2.56 -0.86
CA VAL A 173 5.87 -3.47 -0.46
C VAL A 173 6.45 -4.85 -0.15
N THR A 174 6.32 -5.31 1.10
CA THR A 174 6.74 -6.66 1.53
C THR A 174 5.57 -7.60 1.83
N SER A 175 4.35 -7.09 1.79
CA SER A 175 3.11 -7.84 1.99
C SER A 175 1.94 -7.04 1.45
N PHE A 176 0.86 -7.71 1.06
CA PHE A 176 -0.37 -7.06 0.62
C PHE A 176 -1.61 -7.80 1.11
N THR A 177 -2.72 -7.06 1.20
CA THR A 177 -4.07 -7.60 1.44
C THR A 177 -4.94 -7.18 0.26
N LYS A 178 -5.62 -8.14 -0.38
CA LYS A 178 -6.50 -7.88 -1.52
C LYS A 178 -7.91 -8.37 -1.22
N SER A 179 -8.89 -7.59 -1.62
CA SER A 179 -10.31 -7.94 -1.55
C SER A 179 -10.98 -7.63 -2.87
N THR A 180 -12.03 -8.38 -3.20
CA THR A 180 -12.88 -8.11 -4.36
C THR A 180 -13.96 -7.06 -4.07
N GLN A 181 -14.28 -6.85 -2.78
CA GLN A 181 -15.30 -5.91 -2.33
C GLN A 181 -14.89 -5.29 -1.00
N TRP A 182 -14.96 -3.97 -0.92
CA TRP A 182 -14.69 -3.22 0.30
C TRP A 182 -15.67 -2.06 0.43
N GLY A 183 -15.78 -1.55 1.65
CA GLY A 183 -16.45 -0.29 1.94
C GLY A 183 -15.65 0.48 2.97
N ILE A 184 -15.51 1.79 2.75
CA ILE A 184 -14.81 2.69 3.67
C ILE A 184 -15.77 3.77 4.15
N ALA A 185 -15.58 4.20 5.39
CA ALA A 185 -16.21 5.41 5.92
C ALA A 185 -15.20 6.16 6.79
N VAL A 186 -15.32 7.48 6.82
CA VAL A 186 -14.46 8.39 7.59
C VAL A 186 -15.36 9.37 8.33
N PHE A 187 -15.02 9.66 9.58
CA PHE A 187 -15.73 10.62 10.44
C PHE A 187 -15.04 11.99 10.44
#